data_AF-A0A3M0Y0A3-F1
#
_entry.id   AF-A0A3M0Y0A3-F1
#
_cell.length_a   1.000
_cell.length_b   1.000
_cell.length_c   1.000
_cell.angle_alpha   90.00
_cell.angle_beta   90.00
_cell.angle_gamma   90.00
#
_symmetry.space_group_name_H-M   'P 1'
#
loop_
_entity.id
_entity.type
_entity.pdbx_description
1 polymer ?
#
loop_
_entity_poly.entity_id
_entity_poly.type
_entity_poly.pdbx_seq_one_letter_code
_entity_poly.pdbx_strand_id
1 'polypeptide(L)'
;MTNHRYLKGDPFVNRVRITGKLTTCSPLHIGTGTLEDYEVETKEGKKETRKKATIVTDHLGKPLIPGSSLRGVMRHWLLQVLRPVNAQWASFPDRDNLLEENQQTQIEKARSEFSWLELLFGTAFNAGKIEVWDAACQTGNLQAPDGLLHWNPTRLTYIATSVVIDPETGTAKEKLLYNFELVPPGVEFQVNITGQNLSPIELGLLLLALKGFNSQIYPIRLGARGGRGFGHMQWAMGEVYYLGRDKVSNWIEGLIQRLDDSTAAEDAGFFALPKLDAAAQDKLVKDAKAALLQAMQEAGHV
;
A
#
# COMPACT_ATOMS: atom_id res chain seq x y z
N MET A 1 -22.94 -2.70 13.05
CA MET A 1 -21.73 -1.99 13.51
C MET A 1 -22.10 -0.52 13.63
N THR A 2 -21.85 0.11 14.77
CA THR A 2 -22.17 1.53 15.01
C THR A 2 -21.10 2.43 14.35
N ASN A 3 -21.49 3.63 13.86
CA ASN A 3 -20.60 4.60 13.19
C ASN A 3 -19.66 5.35 14.16
N HIS A 4 -19.18 4.68 15.20
CA HIS A 4 -18.35 5.30 16.23
C HIS A 4 -16.91 5.51 15.74
N ARG A 5 -16.33 6.64 16.11
CA ARG A 5 -14.96 7.05 15.77
C ARG A 5 -13.97 6.43 16.77
N TYR A 6 -13.76 5.12 16.64
CA TYR A 6 -12.82 4.38 17.47
C TYR A 6 -11.38 4.75 17.16
N LEU A 7 -10.55 4.86 18.20
CA LEU A 7 -9.09 4.85 18.06
C LEU A 7 -8.57 3.41 18.10
N LYS A 8 -7.34 3.20 17.62
CA LYS A 8 -6.72 1.86 17.65
C LYS A 8 -6.55 1.34 19.08
N GLY A 9 -6.22 2.20 20.04
CA GLY A 9 -6.00 1.85 21.45
C GLY A 9 -7.29 1.64 22.28
N ASP A 10 -8.46 1.81 21.68
CA ASP A 10 -9.74 1.59 22.36
C ASP A 10 -9.99 0.11 22.67
N PRO A 11 -10.93 -0.19 23.60
CA PRO A 11 -11.40 -1.55 23.81
C PRO A 11 -11.67 -2.26 22.49
N PHE A 12 -11.16 -3.47 22.37
CA PHE A 12 -11.22 -4.24 21.14
C PHE A 12 -12.66 -4.40 20.63
N VAL A 13 -12.90 -4.00 19.38
CA VAL A 13 -14.18 -4.15 18.68
C VAL A 13 -14.04 -5.21 17.60
N ASN A 14 -13.02 -5.09 16.76
CA ASN A 14 -12.76 -6.04 15.69
C ASN A 14 -11.31 -5.97 15.20
N ARG A 15 -10.89 -7.03 14.51
CA ARG A 15 -9.71 -7.05 13.65
C ARG A 15 -10.08 -7.60 12.29
N VAL A 16 -9.57 -6.96 11.25
CA VAL A 16 -9.68 -7.42 9.87
C VAL A 16 -8.28 -7.62 9.29
N ARG A 17 -8.14 -8.61 8.41
CA ARG A 17 -6.97 -8.77 7.54
C ARG A 17 -7.46 -8.94 6.11
N ILE A 18 -6.92 -8.15 5.20
CA ILE A 18 -7.23 -8.21 3.77
C ILE A 18 -5.95 -8.60 3.05
N THR A 19 -6.00 -9.67 2.28
CA THR A 19 -4.93 -10.05 1.37
C THR A 19 -5.32 -9.74 -0.07
N GLY A 20 -4.33 -9.77 -0.96
CA GLY A 20 -4.55 -9.67 -2.39
C GLY A 20 -3.24 -9.55 -3.15
N LYS A 21 -3.35 -9.19 -4.42
CA LYS A 21 -2.21 -9.08 -5.33
C LYS A 21 -2.20 -7.71 -6.00
N LEU A 22 -1.00 -7.14 -6.11
CA LEU A 22 -0.71 -6.04 -7.02
C LEU A 22 0.17 -6.57 -8.15
N THR A 23 -0.28 -6.39 -9.40
CA THR A 23 0.49 -6.78 -10.59
C THR A 23 0.95 -5.53 -11.33
N THR A 24 2.23 -5.45 -11.71
CA THR A 24 2.74 -4.32 -12.50
C THR A 24 2.09 -4.29 -13.89
N CYS A 25 1.49 -3.17 -14.26
CA CYS A 25 0.94 -2.93 -15.60
C CYS A 25 1.88 -2.08 -16.47
N SER A 26 2.79 -1.36 -15.83
CA SER A 26 3.83 -0.56 -16.46
C SER A 26 5.16 -0.71 -15.68
N PRO A 27 6.30 -0.22 -16.21
CA PRO A 27 7.56 -0.30 -15.50
C PRO A 27 7.50 0.33 -14.11
N LEU A 28 8.07 -0.34 -13.11
CA LEU A 28 8.09 0.09 -11.72
C LEU A 28 9.52 0.36 -11.25
N HIS A 29 9.72 1.50 -10.58
CA HIS A 29 10.98 1.86 -9.91
C HIS A 29 10.69 2.39 -8.51
N ILE A 30 10.98 1.59 -7.49
CA ILE A 30 10.99 2.03 -6.10
C ILE A 30 12.44 2.10 -5.67
N GLY A 31 13.00 3.32 -5.69
CA GLY A 31 14.43 3.52 -5.45
C GLY A 31 14.83 3.38 -3.99
N THR A 32 16.05 2.90 -3.76
CA THR A 32 16.71 2.88 -2.43
C THR A 32 17.42 4.21 -2.11
N GLY A 33 17.60 5.07 -3.11
CA GLY A 33 18.48 6.24 -3.04
C GLY A 33 19.96 5.92 -3.31
N THR A 34 20.31 4.67 -3.62
CA THR A 34 21.69 4.27 -3.93
C THR A 34 21.93 4.11 -5.42
N LEU A 35 23.20 4.25 -5.82
CA LEU A 35 23.68 3.99 -7.17
C LEU A 35 24.65 2.82 -7.14
N GLU A 36 24.52 1.89 -8.08
CA GLU A 36 25.44 0.76 -8.26
C GLU A 36 26.08 0.80 -9.64
N ASP A 37 27.32 0.34 -9.70
CA ASP A 37 28.05 0.16 -10.96
C ASP A 37 27.56 -1.11 -11.67
N TYR A 38 27.46 -1.06 -13.00
CA TYR A 38 27.21 -2.22 -13.86
C TYR A 38 28.01 -2.12 -15.15
N GLU A 39 28.43 -3.26 -15.68
CA GLU A 39 29.15 -3.33 -16.97
C GLU A 39 28.18 -3.30 -18.14
N VAL A 40 28.52 -2.48 -19.14
CA VAL A 40 27.83 -2.41 -20.43
C VAL A 40 28.83 -2.64 -21.53
N GLU A 41 28.49 -3.50 -22.49
CA GLU A 41 29.25 -3.64 -23.72
C GLU A 41 28.72 -2.64 -24.75
N THR A 42 29.60 -1.79 -25.27
CA THR A 42 29.24 -0.82 -26.30
C THR A 42 29.09 -1.50 -27.67
N LYS A 43 28.51 -0.79 -28.64
CA LYS A 43 28.43 -1.26 -30.03
C LYS A 43 29.80 -1.56 -30.66
N GLU A 44 30.88 -1.03 -30.08
CA GLU A 44 32.28 -1.24 -30.49
C GLU A 44 32.95 -2.42 -29.76
N GLY A 45 32.21 -3.19 -28.95
CA GLY A 45 32.73 -4.32 -28.17
C GLY A 45 33.59 -3.91 -26.97
N LYS A 46 33.57 -2.63 -26.58
CA LYS A 46 34.28 -2.15 -25.38
C LYS A 46 33.40 -2.29 -24.15
N LYS A 47 33.98 -2.77 -23.05
CA LYS A 47 33.32 -2.74 -21.74
C LYS A 47 33.45 -1.35 -21.12
N GLU A 48 32.32 -0.80 -20.72
CA GLU A 48 32.21 0.48 -20.01
C GLU A 48 31.46 0.26 -18.70
N THR A 49 31.96 0.83 -17.60
CA THR A 49 31.25 0.84 -16.31
C THR A 49 30.32 2.04 -16.24
N ARG A 50 29.04 1.79 -15.98
CA ARG A 50 28.02 2.83 -15.79
C ARG A 50 27.36 2.69 -14.44
N LYS A 51 26.79 3.79 -13.93
CA LYS A 51 25.98 3.78 -12.71
C LYS A 51 24.50 3.65 -13.02
N LYS A 52 23.79 2.86 -12.22
CA LYS A 52 22.32 2.72 -12.24
C LYS A 52 21.72 3.03 -10.86
N ALA A 53 20.56 3.67 -10.85
CA ALA A 53 19.74 3.76 -9.65
C ALA A 53 19.09 2.41 -9.36
N THR A 54 19.26 1.90 -8.15
CA THR A 54 18.79 0.57 -7.75
C THR A 54 17.37 0.60 -7.23
N ILE A 55 16.74 -0.58 -7.17
CA ILE A 55 15.43 -0.76 -6.55
C ILE A 55 15.52 -1.40 -5.18
N VAL A 56 14.47 -1.19 -4.36
CA VAL A 56 14.28 -1.92 -3.10
C VAL A 56 14.05 -3.40 -3.41
N THR A 57 14.77 -4.27 -2.69
CA THR A 57 14.64 -5.72 -2.81
C THR A 57 14.54 -6.41 -1.45
N ASP A 58 14.00 -7.62 -1.45
CA ASP A 58 14.09 -8.52 -0.30
C ASP A 58 15.48 -9.14 -0.16
N HIS A 59 15.65 -9.98 0.85
CA HIS A 59 16.90 -10.70 1.14
C HIS A 59 17.32 -11.70 0.04
N LEU A 60 16.42 -12.07 -0.88
CA LEU A 60 16.69 -12.93 -2.03
C LEU A 60 17.00 -12.11 -3.29
N GLY A 61 17.00 -10.78 -3.18
CA GLY A 61 17.24 -9.87 -4.29
C GLY A 61 16.02 -9.67 -5.20
N LYS A 62 14.84 -10.17 -4.83
CA LYS A 62 13.61 -9.93 -5.60
C LYS A 62 13.02 -8.56 -5.27
N PRO A 63 12.27 -7.93 -6.19
CA PRO A 63 11.68 -6.63 -5.95
C PRO A 63 10.73 -6.65 -4.75
N LEU A 64 10.71 -5.58 -3.98
CA LEU A 64 9.85 -5.44 -2.80
C LEU A 64 9.15 -4.07 -2.86
N ILE A 65 7.87 -4.04 -2.52
CA ILE A 65 7.16 -2.77 -2.29
C ILE A 65 7.09 -2.54 -0.78
N PRO A 66 7.75 -1.51 -0.23
CA PRO A 66 7.64 -1.20 1.18
C PRO A 66 6.19 -0.90 1.58
N GLY A 67 5.75 -1.42 2.71
CA GLY A 67 4.41 -1.19 3.27
C GLY A 67 4.18 0.30 3.56
N SER A 68 5.23 1.03 3.92
CA SER A 68 5.21 2.49 4.07
C SER A 68 4.93 3.22 2.76
N SER A 69 5.52 2.77 1.64
CA SER A 69 5.24 3.32 0.31
C SER A 69 3.78 3.04 -0.09
N LEU A 70 3.31 1.81 0.08
CA LEU A 70 1.94 1.42 -0.23
C LEU A 70 0.92 2.21 0.62
N ARG A 71 1.14 2.30 1.93
CA ARG A 71 0.33 3.12 2.85
C ARG A 71 0.32 4.59 2.43
N GLY A 72 1.49 5.13 2.09
CA GLY A 72 1.66 6.53 1.69
C GLY A 72 0.87 6.89 0.43
N VAL A 73 0.97 6.08 -0.63
CA VAL A 73 0.26 6.36 -1.89
C VAL A 73 -1.25 6.20 -1.75
N MET A 74 -1.73 5.22 -0.97
CA MET A 74 -3.16 5.05 -0.69
C MET A 74 -3.71 6.25 0.09
N ARG A 75 -2.98 6.69 1.12
CA ARG A 75 -3.34 7.89 1.90
C ARG A 75 -3.40 9.14 1.03
N HIS A 76 -2.37 9.34 0.20
CA HIS A 76 -2.29 10.51 -0.67
C HIS A 76 -3.41 10.53 -1.71
N TRP A 77 -3.69 9.40 -2.35
CA TRP A 77 -4.77 9.31 -3.34
C TRP A 77 -6.14 9.56 -2.71
N LEU A 78 -6.45 8.95 -1.55
CA LEU A 78 -7.69 9.24 -0.83
C LEU A 78 -7.79 10.71 -0.43
N LEU A 79 -6.69 11.33 0.00
CA LEU A 79 -6.67 12.76 0.30
C LEU A 79 -7.10 13.59 -0.91
N GLN A 80 -6.55 13.31 -2.10
CA GLN A 80 -6.90 14.05 -3.32
C GLN A 80 -8.37 13.84 -3.72
N VAL A 81 -8.87 12.61 -3.62
CA VAL A 81 -10.24 12.26 -4.03
C VAL A 81 -11.30 12.79 -3.05
N LEU A 82 -10.99 12.80 -1.75
CA LEU A 82 -11.98 13.10 -0.71
C LEU A 82 -11.94 14.55 -0.22
N ARG A 83 -10.80 15.25 -0.35
CA ARG A 83 -10.68 16.66 0.07
C ARG A 83 -11.74 17.58 -0.57
N PRO A 84 -12.13 17.42 -1.86
CA PRO A 84 -13.20 18.21 -2.45
C PRO A 84 -14.60 17.95 -1.88
N VAL A 85 -14.82 16.83 -1.18
CA VAL A 85 -16.13 16.50 -0.61
C VAL A 85 -16.39 17.36 0.63
N ASN A 86 -15.55 17.22 1.67
CA ASN A 86 -15.44 18.14 2.80
C ASN A 86 -14.23 17.77 3.69
N ALA A 87 -13.91 18.64 4.66
CA ALA A 87 -12.77 18.47 5.56
C ALA A 87 -12.88 17.29 6.55
N GLN A 88 -14.09 16.79 6.83
CA GLN A 88 -14.32 15.64 7.71
C GLN A 88 -13.84 14.32 7.08
N TRP A 89 -13.89 14.22 5.75
CA TRP A 89 -13.41 13.04 5.03
C TRP A 89 -11.90 12.99 4.93
N ALA A 90 -11.27 14.09 4.52
CA ALA A 90 -9.83 14.18 4.38
C ALA A 90 -9.32 15.61 4.57
N SER A 91 -8.58 15.81 5.65
CA SER A 91 -7.86 17.04 5.93
C SER A 91 -6.54 16.72 6.63
N PHE A 92 -5.59 17.66 6.52
CA PHE A 92 -4.31 17.65 7.25
C PHE A 92 -4.00 19.10 7.62
N PRO A 93 -4.78 19.69 8.54
CA PRO A 93 -4.43 21.00 9.06
C PRO A 93 -3.10 20.88 9.83
N ASP A 94 -2.41 22.00 9.96
CA ASP A 94 -1.35 22.11 10.95
C ASP A 94 -1.95 21.96 12.35
N ARG A 95 -1.32 21.11 13.16
CA ARG A 95 -1.77 20.75 14.52
C ARG A 95 -0.65 20.91 15.54
N ASP A 96 0.38 21.71 15.24
CA ASP A 96 1.52 21.94 16.13
C ASP A 96 1.08 22.46 17.52
N ASN A 97 -0.01 23.22 17.57
CA ASN A 97 -0.64 23.66 18.82
C ASN A 97 -1.13 22.52 19.72
N LEU A 98 -1.35 21.31 19.19
CA LEU A 98 -1.74 20.14 19.99
C LEU A 98 -0.56 19.48 20.69
N LEU A 99 0.69 19.77 20.30
CA LEU A 99 1.87 19.20 20.95
C LEU A 99 2.04 19.70 22.39
N GLU A 100 1.53 20.89 22.68
CA GLU A 100 1.56 21.51 24.02
C GLU A 100 0.45 20.99 24.95
N GLU A 101 -0.56 20.33 24.38
CA GLU A 101 -1.71 19.81 25.11
C GLU A 101 -1.37 18.49 25.79
N ASN A 102 -2.08 18.17 26.89
CA ASN A 102 -1.94 16.88 27.54
C ASN A 102 -2.56 15.75 26.69
N GLN A 103 -2.18 14.50 26.99
CA GLN A 103 -2.61 13.31 26.23
C GLN A 103 -4.13 13.14 26.17
N GLN A 104 -4.85 13.46 27.24
CA GLN A 104 -6.31 13.34 27.29
C GLN A 104 -6.96 14.31 26.30
N THR A 105 -6.54 15.57 26.30
CA THR A 105 -7.00 16.59 25.34
C THR A 105 -6.66 16.19 23.90
N GLN A 106 -5.45 15.67 23.65
CA GLN A 106 -5.05 15.18 22.32
C GLN A 106 -5.97 14.06 21.83
N ILE A 107 -6.31 13.10 22.71
CA ILE A 107 -7.22 11.98 22.39
C ILE A 107 -8.63 12.49 22.08
N GLU A 108 -9.14 13.43 22.87
CA GLU A 108 -10.47 14.02 22.68
C GLU A 108 -10.56 14.75 21.34
N LYS A 109 -9.59 15.62 21.04
CA LYS A 109 -9.51 16.34 19.76
C LYS A 109 -9.32 15.39 18.58
N ALA A 110 -8.54 14.32 18.73
CA ALA A 110 -8.42 13.30 17.70
C ALA A 110 -9.78 12.68 17.35
N ARG A 111 -10.67 12.45 18.33
CA ARG A 111 -12.00 11.88 18.07
C ARG A 111 -12.98 12.88 17.46
N SER A 112 -13.02 14.09 18.00
CA SER A 112 -14.02 15.09 17.59
C SER A 112 -13.65 15.77 16.27
N GLU A 113 -12.37 16.07 16.04
CA GLU A 113 -11.95 17.00 14.99
C GLU A 113 -11.16 16.36 13.84
N PHE A 114 -10.48 15.23 14.06
CA PHE A 114 -9.67 14.66 12.98
C PHE A 114 -10.57 14.14 11.87
N SER A 115 -10.07 14.11 10.64
CA SER A 115 -10.79 13.51 9.52
C SER A 115 -10.79 11.98 9.59
N TRP A 116 -11.71 11.34 8.85
CA TRP A 116 -11.70 9.88 8.70
C TRP A 116 -10.37 9.35 8.18
N LEU A 117 -9.71 10.10 7.29
CA LEU A 117 -8.40 9.75 6.76
C LEU A 117 -7.29 9.81 7.83
N GLU A 118 -7.29 10.83 8.69
CA GLU A 118 -6.36 10.96 9.82
C GLU A 118 -6.55 9.83 10.85
N LEU A 119 -7.79 9.44 11.15
CA LEU A 119 -8.08 8.31 12.04
C LEU A 119 -7.60 6.98 11.45
N LEU A 120 -7.91 6.73 10.18
CA LEU A 120 -7.58 5.49 9.50
C LEU A 120 -6.06 5.32 9.33
N PHE A 121 -5.39 6.33 8.79
CA PHE A 121 -3.96 6.28 8.46
C PHE A 121 -3.07 6.80 9.56
N GLY A 122 -3.59 7.39 10.63
CA GLY A 122 -2.80 7.92 11.73
C GLY A 122 -2.16 9.27 11.46
N THR A 123 -1.74 9.91 12.54
CA THR A 123 -1.01 11.18 12.58
C THR A 123 0.10 11.09 13.63
N ALA A 124 0.75 12.21 13.96
CA ALA A 124 1.63 12.27 15.12
C ALA A 124 0.89 12.08 16.46
N PHE A 125 -0.42 12.33 16.50
CA PHE A 125 -1.23 12.31 17.72
C PHE A 125 -2.08 11.04 17.91
N ASN A 126 -2.26 10.25 16.84
CA ASN A 126 -2.98 8.98 16.92
C ASN A 126 -2.31 7.90 16.08
N ALA A 127 -2.22 6.70 16.65
CA ALA A 127 -1.83 5.53 15.88
C ALA A 127 -2.84 5.27 14.75
N GLY A 128 -2.33 5.03 13.54
CA GLY A 128 -3.16 4.60 12.42
C GLY A 128 -3.79 3.24 12.72
N LYS A 129 -5.04 3.07 12.29
CA LYS A 129 -5.83 1.86 12.54
C LYS A 129 -5.48 0.72 11.59
N ILE A 130 -4.78 1.02 10.50
CA ILE A 130 -4.26 0.03 9.56
C ILE A 130 -2.74 -0.16 9.65
N GLU A 131 -2.32 -1.40 9.46
CA GLU A 131 -0.95 -1.83 9.29
C GLU A 131 -0.81 -2.40 7.88
N VAL A 132 0.10 -1.83 7.08
CA VAL A 132 0.37 -2.27 5.72
C VAL A 132 1.76 -2.91 5.74
N TRP A 133 1.81 -4.21 5.45
CA TRP A 133 3.07 -4.94 5.45
C TRP A 133 3.79 -4.75 4.11
N ASP A 134 5.09 -5.02 4.08
CA ASP A 134 5.85 -5.02 2.84
C ASP A 134 5.26 -6.06 1.88
N ALA A 135 5.01 -5.66 0.64
CA ALA A 135 4.43 -6.54 -0.36
C ALA A 135 5.57 -7.25 -1.09
N ALA A 136 5.79 -8.52 -0.72
CA ALA A 136 6.81 -9.38 -1.28
C ALA A 136 6.45 -9.85 -2.70
N CYS A 137 7.45 -9.89 -3.58
CA CYS A 137 7.30 -10.46 -4.92
C CYS A 137 6.95 -11.95 -4.84
N GLN A 138 5.88 -12.34 -5.54
CA GLN A 138 5.42 -13.73 -5.66
C GLN A 138 5.77 -14.34 -7.01
N THR A 139 6.21 -13.54 -7.97
CA THR A 139 6.64 -14.04 -9.27
C THR A 139 7.89 -14.92 -9.09
N GLY A 140 7.74 -16.21 -9.41
CA GLY A 140 8.81 -17.19 -9.32
C GLY A 140 9.89 -16.92 -10.37
N ASN A 141 9.50 -17.05 -11.64
CA ASN A 141 10.31 -16.75 -12.81
C ASN A 141 9.45 -15.98 -13.82
N LEU A 142 10.07 -15.08 -14.59
CA LEU A 142 9.45 -14.40 -15.71
C LEU A 142 10.34 -14.61 -16.93
N GLN A 143 9.78 -15.13 -18.01
CA GLN A 143 10.53 -15.22 -19.27
C GLN A 143 10.97 -13.81 -19.65
N ALA A 144 12.25 -13.67 -20.01
CA ALA A 144 12.82 -12.38 -20.42
C ALA A 144 11.91 -11.77 -21.50
N PRO A 145 11.23 -10.64 -21.23
CA PRO A 145 10.47 -9.96 -22.25
C PRO A 145 11.41 -9.50 -23.35
N ASP A 146 11.02 -9.71 -24.62
CA ASP A 146 11.86 -9.37 -25.77
C ASP A 146 12.29 -7.90 -25.73
N GLY A 147 13.58 -7.65 -26.01
CA GLY A 147 14.13 -6.30 -26.12
C GLY A 147 14.46 -5.59 -24.80
N LEU A 148 14.30 -6.23 -23.63
CA LEU A 148 14.74 -5.64 -22.37
C LEU A 148 16.27 -5.73 -22.20
N LEU A 149 16.92 -4.56 -22.16
CA LEU A 149 18.37 -4.46 -21.99
C LEU A 149 18.77 -4.82 -20.55
N HIS A 150 19.85 -5.59 -20.42
CA HIS A 150 20.42 -6.00 -19.13
C HIS A 150 19.43 -6.72 -18.21
N TRP A 151 18.61 -7.61 -18.78
CA TRP A 151 17.68 -8.44 -18.01
C TRP A 151 18.40 -9.28 -16.94
N ASN A 152 17.91 -9.19 -15.71
CA ASN A 152 18.33 -10.01 -14.59
C ASN A 152 17.14 -10.89 -14.14
N PRO A 153 17.14 -12.20 -14.45
CA PRO A 153 16.02 -13.10 -14.13
C PRO A 153 15.85 -13.34 -12.62
N THR A 154 16.94 -13.29 -11.85
CA THR A 154 16.88 -13.46 -10.39
C THR A 154 16.19 -12.28 -9.72
N ARG A 155 16.53 -11.06 -10.16
CA ARG A 155 15.95 -9.82 -9.65
C ARG A 155 14.65 -9.43 -10.32
N LEU A 156 14.28 -10.08 -11.43
CA LEU A 156 13.16 -9.71 -12.29
C LEU A 156 13.21 -8.25 -12.74
N THR A 157 14.41 -7.79 -13.12
CA THR A 157 14.65 -6.39 -13.50
C THR A 157 15.39 -6.24 -14.82
N TYR A 158 15.28 -5.08 -15.41
CA TYR A 158 16.07 -4.64 -16.55
C TYR A 158 16.58 -3.22 -16.32
N ILE A 159 17.49 -2.74 -17.17
CA ILE A 159 18.04 -1.39 -17.07
C ILE A 159 17.55 -0.54 -18.23
N ALA A 160 16.95 0.61 -17.91
CA ALA A 160 16.58 1.62 -18.90
C ALA A 160 17.42 2.89 -18.73
N THR A 161 17.84 3.47 -19.86
CA THR A 161 18.53 4.77 -19.89
C THR A 161 17.54 5.89 -20.24
N SER A 162 17.52 6.95 -19.45
CA SER A 162 16.84 8.21 -19.79
C SER A 162 17.88 9.27 -20.11
N VAL A 163 17.60 10.05 -21.16
CA VAL A 163 18.35 11.25 -21.50
C VAL A 163 17.58 12.50 -21.03
N VAL A 164 18.30 13.59 -20.77
CA VAL A 164 17.70 14.93 -20.67
C VAL A 164 17.89 15.62 -22.01
N ILE A 165 16.80 16.13 -22.58
CA ILE A 165 16.81 16.87 -23.84
C ILE A 165 16.81 18.35 -23.51
N ASP A 166 17.68 19.11 -24.17
CA ASP A 166 17.65 20.57 -24.12
C ASP A 166 16.42 21.09 -24.89
N PRO A 167 15.54 21.89 -24.27
CA PRO A 167 14.34 22.40 -24.94
C PRO A 167 14.63 23.41 -26.05
N GLU A 168 15.78 24.10 -26.04
CA GLU A 168 16.18 25.07 -27.06
C GLU A 168 16.76 24.38 -28.30
N THR A 169 17.62 23.37 -28.10
CA THR A 169 18.33 22.71 -29.21
C THR A 169 17.69 21.39 -29.66
N GLY A 170 16.81 20.81 -28.85
CA GLY A 170 16.22 19.48 -29.09
C GLY A 170 17.23 18.33 -28.98
N THR A 171 18.48 18.59 -28.55
CA THR A 171 19.53 17.59 -28.43
C THR A 171 19.62 17.03 -27.02
N ALA A 172 20.07 15.78 -26.89
CA ALA A 172 20.42 15.23 -25.58
C ALA A 172 21.57 16.04 -24.97
N LYS A 173 21.45 16.43 -23.70
CA LYS A 173 22.56 16.99 -22.94
C LYS A 173 23.53 15.87 -22.61
N GLU A 174 24.67 15.87 -23.29
CA GLU A 174 25.81 15.03 -22.92
C GLU A 174 26.11 15.25 -21.43
N LYS A 175 26.20 14.16 -20.65
CA LYS A 175 26.36 14.10 -19.18
C LYS A 175 25.09 14.06 -18.31
N LEU A 176 23.89 14.07 -18.87
CA LEU A 176 22.63 13.85 -18.12
C LEU A 176 21.94 12.53 -18.52
N LEU A 177 22.75 11.47 -18.65
CA LEU A 177 22.26 10.11 -18.81
C LEU A 177 22.00 9.50 -17.43
N TYR A 178 20.77 9.04 -17.21
CA TYR A 178 20.40 8.36 -15.99
C TYR A 178 19.96 6.94 -16.31
N ASN A 179 20.60 5.94 -15.70
CA ASN A 179 20.19 4.55 -15.81
C ASN A 179 19.36 4.16 -14.59
N PHE A 180 18.27 3.46 -14.82
CA PHE A 180 17.36 3.00 -13.77
C PHE A 180 17.21 1.50 -13.88
N GLU A 181 17.37 0.80 -12.76
CA GLU A 181 16.86 -0.56 -12.62
C GLU A 181 15.34 -0.51 -12.51
N LEU A 182 14.64 -1.29 -13.33
CA LEU A 182 13.19 -1.30 -13.45
C LEU A 182 12.64 -2.71 -13.35
N VAL A 183 11.50 -2.85 -12.67
CA VAL A 183 10.67 -4.05 -12.71
C VAL A 183 9.73 -3.93 -13.93
N PRO A 184 9.65 -4.94 -14.81
CA PRO A 184 8.76 -4.88 -15.98
C PRO A 184 7.29 -5.10 -15.57
N PRO A 185 6.34 -4.87 -16.50
CA PRO A 185 4.96 -5.35 -16.36
C PRO A 185 4.90 -6.87 -16.15
N GLY A 186 3.87 -7.34 -15.42
CA GLY A 186 3.59 -8.75 -15.16
C GLY A 186 4.18 -9.33 -13.87
N VAL A 187 4.84 -8.52 -13.04
CA VAL A 187 5.38 -8.94 -11.74
C VAL A 187 4.33 -8.76 -10.65
N GLU A 188 4.07 -9.83 -9.89
CA GLU A 188 3.05 -9.90 -8.84
C GLU A 188 3.65 -9.70 -7.45
N PHE A 189 2.97 -8.91 -6.62
CA PHE A 189 3.33 -8.64 -5.23
C PHE A 189 2.16 -9.01 -4.32
N GLN A 190 2.43 -9.76 -3.25
CA GLN A 190 1.42 -10.12 -2.26
C GLN A 190 1.19 -8.97 -1.29
N VAL A 191 -0.04 -8.47 -1.23
CA VAL A 191 -0.44 -7.44 -0.27
C VAL A 191 -1.05 -8.09 0.96
N ASN A 192 -0.68 -7.58 2.13
CA ASN A 192 -1.26 -7.95 3.42
C ASN A 192 -1.49 -6.68 4.25
N ILE A 193 -2.76 -6.38 4.52
CA ILE A 193 -3.16 -5.22 5.31
C ILE A 193 -4.00 -5.72 6.48
N THR A 194 -3.64 -5.31 7.70
CA THR A 194 -4.47 -5.55 8.87
C THR A 194 -5.06 -4.25 9.38
N GLY A 195 -6.26 -4.31 9.95
CA GLY A 195 -6.95 -3.17 10.54
C GLY A 195 -7.53 -3.54 11.90
N GLN A 196 -7.43 -2.64 12.87
CA GLN A 196 -8.00 -2.82 14.21
C GLN A 196 -9.06 -1.76 14.49
N ASN A 197 -10.18 -2.22 15.06
CA ASN A 197 -11.34 -1.41 15.41
C ASN A 197 -11.89 -0.61 14.21
N LEU A 198 -11.84 -1.17 13.00
CA LEU A 198 -12.36 -0.47 11.82
C LEU A 198 -13.89 -0.40 11.91
N SER A 199 -14.44 0.80 11.74
CA SER A 199 -15.85 0.99 11.42
C SER A 199 -16.13 0.58 9.97
N PRO A 200 -17.41 0.35 9.60
CA PRO A 200 -17.78 0.09 8.20
C PRO A 200 -17.31 1.19 7.23
N ILE A 201 -17.37 2.46 7.66
CA ILE A 201 -16.93 3.61 6.86
C ILE A 201 -15.42 3.51 6.58
N GLU A 202 -14.61 3.27 7.60
CA GLU A 202 -13.15 3.16 7.48
C GLU A 202 -12.73 1.93 6.65
N LEU A 203 -13.42 0.81 6.81
CA LEU A 203 -13.23 -0.35 5.95
C LEU A 203 -13.59 -0.02 4.49
N GLY A 204 -14.68 0.72 4.27
CA GLY A 204 -15.08 1.22 2.96
C GLY A 204 -14.01 2.12 2.33
N LEU A 205 -13.41 3.02 3.11
CA LEU A 205 -12.32 3.90 2.65
C LEU A 205 -11.08 3.11 2.25
N LEU A 206 -10.70 2.09 3.03
CA LEU A 206 -9.59 1.20 2.69
C LEU A 206 -9.88 0.45 1.37
N LEU A 207 -11.08 -0.10 1.22
CA LEU A 207 -11.50 -0.79 0.00
C LEU A 207 -11.53 0.16 -1.22
N LEU A 208 -11.93 1.41 -1.02
CA LEU A 208 -11.91 2.45 -2.04
C LEU A 208 -10.47 2.76 -2.49
N ALA A 209 -9.53 2.92 -1.56
CA ALA A 209 -8.11 3.08 -1.88
C ALA A 209 -7.57 1.90 -2.69
N LEU A 210 -7.84 0.66 -2.27
CA LEU A 210 -7.40 -0.53 -2.98
C LEU A 210 -7.99 -0.60 -4.40
N LYS A 211 -9.27 -0.22 -4.58
CA LYS A 211 -9.89 -0.10 -5.90
C LYS A 211 -9.25 1.00 -6.74
N GLY A 212 -8.69 2.03 -6.12
CA GLY A 212 -8.01 3.16 -6.78
C GLY A 212 -6.83 2.75 -7.67
N PHE A 213 -6.16 1.64 -7.39
CA PHE A 213 -5.15 1.07 -8.30
C PHE A 213 -5.72 0.74 -9.69
N ASN A 214 -7.00 0.35 -9.75
CA ASN A 214 -7.66 -0.11 -10.97
C ASN A 214 -8.32 1.02 -11.77
N SER A 215 -8.12 2.28 -11.37
CA SER A 215 -8.68 3.43 -12.09
C SER A 215 -7.93 3.64 -13.41
N GLN A 216 -8.67 3.76 -14.52
CA GLN A 216 -8.08 4.05 -15.83
C GLN A 216 -7.76 5.54 -16.01
N ILE A 217 -8.42 6.42 -15.25
CA ILE A 217 -8.30 7.88 -15.38
C ILE A 217 -7.30 8.43 -14.38
N TYR A 218 -7.41 8.00 -13.12
CA TYR A 218 -6.57 8.48 -12.02
C TYR A 218 -6.14 7.32 -11.12
N PRO A 219 -5.27 6.41 -11.63
CA PRO A 219 -4.77 5.29 -10.85
C PRO A 219 -3.84 5.75 -9.73
N ILE A 220 -3.84 4.99 -8.64
CA ILE A 220 -2.71 5.02 -7.71
C ILE A 220 -1.48 4.49 -8.44
N ARG A 221 -0.38 5.27 -8.39
CA ARG A 221 0.91 4.88 -8.97
C ARG A 221 1.94 4.66 -7.87
N LEU A 222 2.80 3.66 -8.05
CA LEU A 222 3.88 3.32 -7.12
C LEU A 222 5.25 3.78 -7.63
N GLY A 223 6.10 4.22 -6.70
CA GLY A 223 7.48 4.57 -7.00
C GLY A 223 7.65 5.87 -7.77
N ALA A 224 8.80 6.01 -8.42
CA ALA A 224 9.19 7.23 -9.11
C ALA A 224 8.58 7.32 -10.53
N ARG A 225 8.66 8.51 -11.12
CA ARG A 225 8.37 8.76 -12.55
C ARG A 225 6.92 8.49 -12.97
N GLY A 226 5.97 8.60 -12.04
CA GLY A 226 4.53 8.46 -12.35
C GLY A 226 4.08 9.36 -13.50
N GLY A 227 4.59 10.60 -13.61
CA GLY A 227 4.30 11.50 -14.74
C GLY A 227 4.72 10.99 -16.13
N ARG A 228 5.53 9.93 -16.20
CA ARG A 228 5.92 9.23 -17.44
C ARG A 228 5.23 7.87 -17.60
N GLY A 229 4.16 7.62 -16.84
CA GLY A 229 3.39 6.37 -16.91
C GLY A 229 3.96 5.20 -16.13
N PHE A 230 4.93 5.43 -15.22
CA PHE A 230 5.52 4.35 -14.41
C PHE A 230 4.62 4.00 -13.21
N GLY A 231 4.77 2.78 -12.71
CA GLY A 231 4.18 2.33 -11.47
C GLY A 231 2.68 2.10 -11.51
N HIS A 232 2.09 1.91 -12.69
CA HIS A 232 0.70 1.48 -12.80
C HIS A 232 0.60 0.04 -12.31
N MET A 233 -0.39 -0.23 -11.46
CA MET A 233 -0.61 -1.54 -10.88
C MET A 233 -2.07 -1.97 -11.08
N GLN A 234 -2.29 -3.27 -11.14
CA GLN A 234 -3.62 -3.87 -11.06
C GLN A 234 -3.79 -4.53 -9.70
N TRP A 235 -4.80 -4.12 -8.95
CA TRP A 235 -5.25 -4.74 -7.72
C TRP A 235 -6.24 -5.88 -7.99
N ALA A 236 -5.98 -7.03 -7.38
CA ALA A 236 -6.92 -8.13 -7.24
C ALA A 236 -7.09 -8.47 -5.75
N MET A 237 -8.33 -8.42 -5.26
CA MET A 237 -8.64 -8.75 -3.88
C MET A 237 -8.51 -10.25 -3.65
N GLY A 238 -7.88 -10.62 -2.54
CA GLY A 238 -7.76 -11.99 -2.09
C GLY A 238 -8.72 -12.27 -0.93
N GLU A 239 -8.18 -12.95 0.08
CA GLU A 239 -8.93 -13.45 1.22
C GLU A 239 -9.09 -12.39 2.30
N VAL A 240 -10.26 -12.37 2.94
CA VAL A 240 -10.55 -11.54 4.10
C VAL A 240 -10.69 -12.40 5.34
N TYR A 241 -10.03 -11.98 6.40
CA TYR A 241 -10.13 -12.58 7.72
C TYR A 241 -10.74 -11.56 8.67
N TYR A 242 -11.60 -12.01 9.57
CA TYR A 242 -12.32 -11.13 10.48
C TYR A 242 -12.52 -11.78 11.85
N LEU A 243 -12.21 -11.02 12.90
CA LEU A 243 -12.49 -11.38 14.28
C LEU A 243 -13.24 -10.23 14.96
N GLY A 244 -14.49 -10.46 15.31
CA GLY A 244 -15.30 -9.55 16.13
C GLY A 244 -15.09 -9.83 17.62
N ARG A 245 -15.34 -8.82 18.47
CA ARG A 245 -15.26 -8.93 19.94
C ARG A 245 -16.04 -10.12 20.49
N ASP A 246 -17.21 -10.39 19.93
CA ASP A 246 -18.10 -11.49 20.29
C ASP A 246 -17.48 -12.89 20.08
N LYS A 247 -16.46 -12.99 19.24
CA LYS A 247 -15.80 -14.26 18.89
C LYS A 247 -14.41 -14.42 19.52
N VAL A 248 -13.92 -13.42 20.26
CA VAL A 248 -12.55 -13.42 20.80
C VAL A 248 -12.33 -14.57 21.76
N SER A 249 -13.25 -14.81 22.72
CA SER A 249 -13.09 -15.88 23.71
C SER A 249 -12.96 -17.25 23.04
N ASN A 250 -13.90 -17.59 22.15
CA ASN A 250 -13.88 -18.86 21.42
C ASN A 250 -12.62 -19.00 20.56
N TRP A 251 -12.14 -17.90 19.96
CA TRP A 251 -10.91 -17.91 19.19
C TRP A 251 -9.68 -18.18 20.06
N ILE A 252 -9.57 -17.53 21.23
CA ILE A 252 -8.50 -17.76 22.21
C ILE A 252 -8.53 -19.19 22.73
N GLU A 253 -9.70 -19.70 23.13
CA GLU A 253 -9.87 -21.08 23.60
C GLU A 253 -9.39 -22.09 22.55
N GLY A 254 -9.77 -21.88 21.28
CA GLY A 254 -9.30 -22.72 20.18
C GLY A 254 -7.79 -22.65 19.97
N LEU A 255 -7.16 -21.48 20.16
CA LEU A 255 -5.70 -21.36 20.11
C LEU A 255 -5.03 -22.12 21.25
N ILE A 256 -5.52 -21.96 22.48
CA ILE A 256 -4.97 -22.61 23.68
C ILE A 256 -5.01 -24.14 23.51
N GLN A 257 -6.11 -24.68 23.01
CA GLN A 257 -6.26 -26.12 22.78
C GLN A 257 -5.26 -26.68 21.75
N ARG A 258 -4.77 -25.86 20.82
CA ARG A 258 -3.80 -26.26 19.78
C ARG A 258 -2.34 -25.98 20.15
N LEU A 259 -2.07 -25.42 21.34
CA LEU A 259 -0.71 -25.07 21.75
C LEU A 259 0.22 -26.29 21.84
N ASP A 260 -0.32 -27.46 22.18
CA ASP A 260 0.47 -28.69 22.33
C ASP A 260 0.67 -29.45 21.00
N ASP A 261 -0.11 -29.13 19.97
CA ASP A 261 -0.21 -29.91 18.72
C ASP A 261 0.58 -29.32 17.53
N SER A 262 1.22 -28.16 17.66
CA SER A 262 1.84 -27.47 16.51
C SER A 262 3.11 -26.67 16.81
N THR A 263 4.17 -26.93 16.04
CA THR A 263 5.36 -26.07 15.91
C THR A 263 5.24 -25.05 14.77
N ALA A 264 4.07 -24.95 14.10
CA ALA A 264 3.89 -24.10 12.93
C ALA A 264 3.41 -22.69 13.31
N ALA A 265 4.02 -21.67 12.71
CA ALA A 265 3.66 -20.26 12.91
C ALA A 265 2.21 -19.92 12.50
N GLU A 266 1.55 -20.80 11.75
CA GLU A 266 0.17 -20.65 11.26
C GLU A 266 -0.88 -20.79 12.37
N ASP A 267 -0.51 -21.44 13.48
CA ASP A 267 -1.43 -21.74 14.60
C ASP A 267 -1.38 -20.72 15.74
N ALA A 268 -0.56 -19.68 15.63
CA ALA A 268 -0.34 -18.70 16.70
C ALA A 268 -0.63 -17.26 16.29
N GLY A 269 -1.23 -16.51 17.23
CA GLY A 269 -1.42 -15.06 17.11
C GLY A 269 -2.25 -14.66 15.88
N PHE A 270 -1.91 -13.52 15.26
CA PHE A 270 -2.70 -12.93 14.18
C PHE A 270 -2.68 -13.72 12.86
N PHE A 271 -1.84 -14.75 12.72
CA PHE A 271 -1.85 -15.63 11.55
C PHE A 271 -3.05 -16.59 11.56
N ALA A 272 -3.57 -16.91 12.74
CA ALA A 272 -4.73 -17.78 12.94
C ALA A 272 -6.09 -17.04 12.96
N LEU A 273 -6.16 -15.82 12.40
CA LEU A 273 -7.43 -15.10 12.30
C LEU A 273 -8.46 -15.94 11.49
N PRO A 274 -9.75 -15.96 11.86
CA PRO A 274 -10.75 -16.71 11.11
C PRO A 274 -10.91 -16.17 9.68
N LYS A 275 -10.69 -17.04 8.69
CA LYS A 275 -10.99 -16.75 7.28
C LYS A 275 -12.51 -16.66 7.08
N LEU A 276 -12.97 -15.62 6.40
CA LEU A 276 -14.37 -15.55 5.98
C LEU A 276 -14.60 -16.48 4.78
N ASP A 277 -15.75 -17.14 4.76
CA ASP A 277 -16.23 -17.75 3.53
C ASP A 277 -16.61 -16.67 2.49
N ALA A 278 -16.81 -17.08 1.24
CA ALA A 278 -17.08 -16.16 0.14
C ALA A 278 -18.34 -15.31 0.38
N ALA A 279 -19.42 -15.89 0.92
CA ALA A 279 -20.68 -15.19 1.15
C ALA A 279 -20.54 -14.14 2.27
N ALA A 280 -19.84 -14.49 3.36
CA ALA A 280 -19.54 -13.60 4.46
C ALA A 280 -18.59 -12.46 4.05
N GLN A 281 -17.57 -12.77 3.23
CA GLN A 281 -16.67 -11.77 2.66
C GLN A 281 -17.42 -10.79 1.76
N ASP A 282 -18.24 -11.27 0.83
CA ASP A 282 -19.05 -10.44 -0.06
C ASP A 282 -20.02 -9.56 0.72
N LYS A 283 -20.66 -10.12 1.75
CA LYS A 283 -21.54 -9.37 2.65
C LYS A 283 -20.76 -8.26 3.37
N LEU A 284 -19.60 -8.55 3.94
CA LEU A 284 -18.77 -7.55 4.63
C LEU A 284 -18.37 -6.39 3.70
N VAL A 285 -17.93 -6.72 2.48
CA VAL A 285 -17.56 -5.71 1.45
C VAL A 285 -18.77 -4.87 1.05
N LYS A 286 -19.93 -5.50 0.84
CA LYS A 286 -21.17 -4.81 0.48
C LYS A 286 -21.63 -3.87 1.59
N ASP A 287 -21.59 -4.33 2.85
CA ASP A 287 -21.99 -3.54 4.01
C ASP A 287 -21.06 -2.34 4.21
N ALA A 288 -19.73 -2.52 4.07
CA ALA A 288 -18.76 -1.43 4.15
C ALA A 288 -18.97 -0.38 3.05
N LYS A 289 -19.23 -0.83 1.81
CA LYS A 289 -19.57 0.06 0.69
C LYS A 289 -20.86 0.84 0.94
N ALA A 290 -21.91 0.16 1.41
CA ALA A 290 -23.20 0.80 1.69
C ALA A 290 -23.06 1.86 2.78
N ALA A 291 -22.34 1.55 3.86
CA ALA A 291 -22.10 2.50 4.95
C ALA A 291 -21.29 3.72 4.48
N LEU A 292 -20.26 3.53 3.65
CA LEU A 292 -19.48 4.64 3.09
C LEU A 292 -20.37 5.54 2.21
N LEU A 293 -21.17 4.94 1.32
CA LEU A 293 -22.08 5.68 0.44
C LEU A 293 -23.12 6.48 1.23
N GLN A 294 -23.76 5.84 2.21
CA GLN A 294 -24.74 6.50 3.07
C GLN A 294 -24.11 7.70 3.79
N ALA A 295 -22.95 7.52 4.42
CA ALA A 295 -22.26 8.59 5.12
C ALA A 295 -21.85 9.74 4.17
N MET A 296 -21.45 9.44 2.93
CA MET A 296 -21.12 10.46 1.93
C MET A 296 -22.34 11.25 1.47
N GLN A 297 -23.50 10.60 1.33
CA GLN A 297 -24.76 11.26 0.97
C GLN A 297 -25.23 12.20 2.08
N GLU A 298 -25.20 11.73 3.34
CA GLU A 298 -25.54 12.55 4.50
C GLU A 298 -24.63 13.78 4.63
N ALA A 299 -23.34 13.62 4.29
CA ALA A 299 -22.34 14.69 4.36
C ALA A 299 -22.36 15.66 3.15
N GLY A 300 -22.96 15.28 2.03
CA GLY A 300 -23.04 16.07 0.79
C GLY A 300 -24.29 16.93 0.65
N HIS A 301 -25.20 16.89 1.64
CA HIS A 301 -26.37 17.76 1.74
C HIS A 301 -26.09 19.09 2.50
N VAL A 302 -24.83 19.52 2.55
CA VAL A 302 -24.38 20.76 3.20
C VAL A 302 -23.77 21.72 2.18
#